data_AF-A0A2V8N134-F1
#
_entry.id   AF-A0A2V8N134-F1
#
_cell.length_a   1.000
_cell.length_b   1.000
_cell.length_c   1.000
_cell.angle_alpha   90.00
_cell.angle_beta   90.00
_cell.angle_gamma   90.00
#
_symmetry.space_group_name_H-M   'P 1'
#
loop_
_entity.id
_entity.type
_entity.pdbx_description
1 polymer ?
#
loop_
_entity_poly.entity_id
_entity_poly.type
_entity_poly.pdbx_seq_one_letter_code
_entity_poly.pdbx_strand_id
1 'polypeptide(L)'
;MKRRENSRRKYIMLSRLTGTCAVIILLVVPALAGDEAPAWLQAAAAIPVPAYERDVPAVVLQREQHVTVNEDGRVTTVTTFAIRILLREGREFARASEF
;
A
#
# COMPACT_ATOMS: atom_id res chain seq x y z
N MET A 1 -19.60 -1.52 -58.04
CA MET A 1 -19.02 -2.64 -57.26
C MET A 1 -17.96 -2.18 -56.22
N LYS A 2 -18.10 -0.99 -55.59
CA LYS A 2 -17.04 -0.36 -54.75
C LYS A 2 -17.38 -0.23 -53.25
N ARG A 3 -18.57 -0.66 -52.83
CA ARG A 3 -19.11 -0.47 -51.46
C ARG A 3 -18.64 -1.52 -50.45
N ARG A 4 -18.19 -2.71 -50.89
CA ARG A 4 -17.80 -3.84 -50.00
C ARG A 4 -16.38 -3.73 -49.43
N GLU A 5 -15.50 -2.95 -50.08
CA GLU A 5 -14.09 -2.81 -49.67
C GLU A 5 -13.91 -1.87 -48.48
N ASN A 6 -14.73 -0.81 -48.40
CA ASN A 6 -14.67 0.17 -47.30
C ASN A 6 -15.05 -0.41 -45.93
N SER A 7 -15.92 -1.44 -45.88
CA SER A 7 -16.28 -2.07 -44.61
C SER A 7 -15.14 -2.93 -44.06
N ARG A 8 -14.39 -3.65 -44.90
CA ARG A 8 -13.25 -4.48 -44.44
C ARG A 8 -12.11 -3.62 -43.88
N ARG A 9 -11.85 -2.44 -44.46
CA ARG A 9 -10.84 -1.49 -43.95
C ARG A 9 -11.23 -0.89 -42.59
N LYS A 10 -12.52 -0.65 -42.34
CA LYS A 10 -13.03 -0.14 -41.06
C LYS A 10 -12.83 -1.13 -39.91
N TYR A 11 -13.06 -2.42 -40.13
CA TYR A 11 -12.83 -3.46 -39.11
C TYR A 11 -11.35 -3.65 -38.79
N ILE A 12 -10.46 -3.51 -39.78
CA ILE A 12 -9.01 -3.60 -39.59
C ILE A 12 -8.48 -2.39 -38.79
N MET A 13 -8.95 -1.16 -39.09
CA MET A 13 -8.58 0.03 -38.32
C MET A 13 -9.16 0.03 -36.89
N LEU A 14 -10.40 -0.42 -36.71
CA LEU A 14 -11.05 -0.49 -35.40
C LEU A 14 -10.41 -1.56 -34.50
N SER A 15 -9.98 -2.69 -35.08
CA SER A 15 -9.23 -3.75 -34.39
C SER A 15 -7.81 -3.34 -34.01
N ARG A 16 -7.17 -2.47 -34.80
CA ARG A 16 -5.86 -1.90 -34.46
C ARG A 16 -5.99 -0.93 -33.29
N LEU A 17 -7.03 -0.09 -33.27
CA LEU A 17 -7.28 0.85 -32.17
C LEU A 17 -7.55 0.16 -30.83
N THR A 18 -8.35 -0.91 -30.80
CA THR A 18 -8.61 -1.67 -29.56
C THR A 18 -7.36 -2.37 -29.05
N GLY A 19 -6.50 -2.87 -29.94
CA GLY A 19 -5.20 -3.45 -29.57
C GLY A 19 -4.27 -2.43 -28.90
N THR A 20 -4.18 -1.21 -29.45
CA THR A 20 -3.30 -0.17 -28.88
C THR A 20 -3.80 0.34 -27.52
N CYS A 21 -5.12 0.51 -27.34
CA CYS A 21 -5.67 0.89 -26.03
C CYS A 21 -5.44 -0.19 -24.97
N ALA A 22 -5.54 -1.48 -25.32
CA ALA A 22 -5.27 -2.57 -24.40
C ALA A 22 -3.80 -2.61 -23.94
N VAL A 23 -2.85 -2.32 -24.83
CA VAL A 23 -1.42 -2.24 -24.50
C VAL A 23 -1.12 -1.06 -23.57
N ILE A 24 -1.76 0.09 -23.78
CA ILE A 24 -1.58 1.26 -22.90
C ILE A 24 -2.11 0.99 -21.49
N ILE A 25 -3.27 0.32 -21.36
CA ILE A 25 -3.84 -0.02 -20.05
C ILE A 25 -2.93 -1.00 -19.29
N LEU A 26 -2.33 -1.98 -19.98
CA LEU A 26 -1.44 -2.96 -19.35
C LEU A 26 -0.15 -2.33 -18.79
N LEU A 27 0.35 -1.24 -19.40
CA LEU A 27 1.57 -0.56 -19.00
C LEU A 27 1.38 0.43 -17.83
N VAL A 28 0.15 0.83 -17.51
CA VAL A 28 -0.15 1.78 -16.41
C VAL A 28 -0.41 1.07 -15.07
N VAL A 29 -0.71 -0.24 -15.09
CA VAL A 29 -0.98 -1.05 -13.88
C VAL A 29 0.12 -0.98 -12.82
N PRO A 30 1.43 -1.10 -13.15
CA PRO A 30 2.47 -1.13 -12.10
C PRO A 30 2.64 0.22 -11.38
N ALA A 31 2.14 1.33 -11.93
CA ALA A 31 2.22 2.65 -11.29
C ALA A 31 1.11 2.90 -10.23
N LEU A 32 0.14 1.99 -10.11
CA LEU A 32 -0.92 2.06 -9.09
C LEU A 32 -0.61 1.22 -7.84
N ALA A 33 0.44 0.41 -7.88
CA ALA A 33 0.99 -0.20 -6.68
C ALA A 33 1.76 0.90 -5.93
N GLY A 34 1.05 1.63 -5.06
CA GLY A 34 1.71 2.50 -4.08
C GLY A 34 2.75 1.70 -3.29
N ASP A 35 3.83 2.36 -2.86
CA ASP A 35 4.97 1.71 -2.18
C ASP A 35 4.49 0.64 -1.22
N GLU A 36 4.84 -0.61 -1.55
CA GLU A 36 4.39 -1.77 -0.83
C GLU A 36 4.87 -1.63 0.63
N ALA A 37 3.98 -1.88 1.59
CA ALA A 37 4.31 -1.75 3.00
C ALA A 37 5.56 -2.61 3.32
N PRO A 38 6.51 -2.13 4.14
CA PRO A 38 7.70 -2.90 4.48
C PRO A 38 7.35 -4.30 5.00
N ALA A 39 8.17 -5.30 4.66
CA ALA A 39 7.90 -6.70 5.01
C ALA A 39 7.69 -6.90 6.53
N TRP A 40 8.40 -6.16 7.37
CA TRP A 40 8.23 -6.21 8.84
C TRP A 40 6.83 -5.77 9.27
N LEU A 41 6.24 -4.76 8.60
CA LEU A 41 4.92 -4.25 8.92
C LEU A 41 3.83 -5.22 8.41
N GLN A 42 4.04 -5.85 7.26
CA GLN A 42 3.15 -6.90 6.77
C GLN A 42 3.09 -8.10 7.72
N ALA A 43 4.25 -8.54 8.22
CA ALA A 43 4.35 -9.60 9.21
C ALA A 43 3.65 -9.23 10.53
N ALA A 44 3.85 -8.00 11.01
CA ALA A 44 3.17 -7.49 12.19
C ALA A 44 1.64 -7.45 11.99
N ALA A 45 1.16 -7.03 10.82
CA ALA A 45 -0.27 -6.96 10.50
C ALA A 45 -0.96 -8.35 10.51
N ALA A 46 -0.22 -9.43 10.27
CA ALA A 46 -0.73 -10.80 10.31
C ALA A 46 -0.97 -11.33 11.73
N ILE A 47 -0.47 -10.65 12.77
CA ILE A 47 -0.66 -11.06 14.17
C ILE A 47 -2.16 -10.99 14.50
N PRO A 48 -2.81 -12.09 14.93
CA PRO A 48 -4.21 -12.08 15.32
C PRO A 48 -4.41 -11.21 16.56
N VAL A 49 -5.56 -10.55 16.63
CA VAL A 49 -5.93 -9.69 17.77
C VAL A 49 -7.16 -10.28 18.45
N PRO A 50 -7.18 -10.35 19.78
CA PRO A 50 -8.38 -10.72 20.53
C PRO A 50 -9.59 -9.85 20.16
N ALA A 51 -10.79 -10.37 20.38
CA ALA A 51 -11.98 -9.54 20.29
C ALA A 51 -11.97 -8.56 21.47
N TYR A 52 -11.75 -7.28 21.15
CA TYR A 52 -11.87 -6.19 22.10
C TYR A 52 -13.30 -5.63 22.10
N GLU A 53 -13.70 -5.05 23.23
CA GLU A 53 -14.95 -4.28 23.32
C GLU A 53 -14.89 -3.04 22.41
N ARG A 54 -16.07 -2.46 22.12
CA ARG A 54 -16.20 -1.38 21.13
C ARG A 54 -15.56 -0.04 21.55
N ASP A 55 -14.99 0.01 22.74
CA ASP A 55 -14.33 1.16 23.33
C ASP A 55 -12.81 1.17 23.10
N VAL A 56 -12.23 0.12 22.52
CA VAL A 56 -10.80 0.04 22.22
C VAL A 56 -10.51 0.58 20.82
N PRO A 57 -9.90 1.77 20.66
CA PRO A 57 -9.76 2.42 19.36
C PRO A 57 -8.62 1.88 18.49
N ALA A 58 -7.54 1.41 19.12
CA ALA A 58 -6.38 0.85 18.44
C ALA A 58 -5.58 -0.04 19.41
N VAL A 59 -4.74 -0.92 18.85
CA VAL A 59 -3.87 -1.81 19.61
C VAL A 59 -2.47 -1.87 19.01
N VAL A 60 -1.46 -1.96 19.87
CA VAL A 60 -0.07 -2.12 19.45
C VAL A 60 0.19 -3.60 19.22
N LEU A 61 0.56 -3.98 18.01
CA LEU A 61 0.93 -5.35 17.64
C LEU A 61 2.41 -5.61 17.90
N GLN A 62 3.26 -4.60 17.65
CA GLN A 62 4.70 -4.67 17.85
C GLN A 62 5.23 -3.31 18.31
N ARG A 63 6.16 -3.34 19.26
CA ARG A 63 6.99 -2.21 19.69
C ARG A 63 8.43 -2.69 19.72
N GLU A 64 9.27 -2.09 18.89
CA GLU A 64 10.70 -2.38 18.84
C GLU A 64 11.48 -1.10 19.13
N GLN A 65 12.54 -1.19 19.94
CA GLN A 65 13.38 -0.05 20.28
C GLN A 65 14.84 -0.43 20.07
N HIS A 66 15.52 0.34 19.23
CA HIS A 66 16.95 0.22 18.97
C HIS A 66 17.65 1.42 19.62
N VAL A 67 18.62 1.14 20.49
CA VAL A 67 19.43 2.18 21.15
C VAL A 67 20.87 2.02 20.68
N THR A 68 21.40 3.06 20.04
CA THR A 68 22.79 3.12 19.59
C THR A 68 23.54 4.14 20.41
N VAL A 69 24.62 3.71 21.07
CA VAL A 69 25.56 4.60 21.75
C VAL A 69 26.77 4.79 20.84
N ASN A 70 26.96 6.01 20.36
CA ASN A 70 28.07 6.35 19.48
C ASN A 70 29.36 6.57 20.30
N GLU A 71 30.51 6.48 19.63
CA GLU A 71 31.83 6.69 20.25
C GLU A 71 32.01 8.10 20.84
N ASP A 72 31.26 9.08 20.33
CA ASP A 72 31.21 10.46 20.84
C ASP A 72 30.29 10.62 22.06
N GLY A 73 29.70 9.52 22.55
CA GLY A 73 28.77 9.51 23.67
C GLY A 73 27.33 9.89 23.31
N ARG A 74 27.01 10.20 22.05
CA ARG A 74 25.62 10.44 21.64
C ARG A 74 24.82 9.14 21.69
N VAL A 75 23.60 9.23 22.22
CA VAL A 75 22.64 8.13 22.24
C VAL A 75 21.55 8.42 21.21
N THR A 76 21.39 7.51 20.24
CA THR A 76 20.29 7.54 19.28
C THR A 76 19.32 6.43 19.61
N THR A 77 18.08 6.78 19.93
CA THR A 77 16.99 5.83 20.15
C THR A 77 16.05 5.87 18.96
N VAL A 78 15.80 4.71 18.35
CA VAL A 78 14.82 4.54 17.27
C VAL A 78 13.76 3.58 17.77
N THR A 79 12.53 4.06 17.88
CA THR A 79 11.38 3.24 18.31
C THR A 79 10.41 3.07 17.16
N THR A 80 10.13 1.82 16.80
CA THR A 80 9.23 1.44 15.72
C THR A 80 7.98 0.78 16.30
N PHE A 81 6.82 1.20 15.80
CA PHE A 81 5.52 0.70 16.24
C PHE A 81 4.72 0.13 15.06
N ALA A 82 4.10 -1.03 15.26
CA ALA A 82 3.02 -1.52 14.42
C ALA A 82 1.70 -1.39 15.19
N ILE A 83 0.79 -0.54 14.71
CA ILE A 83 -0.48 -0.24 15.38
C ILE A 83 -1.63 -0.69 14.48
N ARG A 84 -2.53 -1.51 15.03
CA ARG A 84 -3.80 -1.89 14.41
C ARG A 84 -4.89 -0.94 14.86
N ILE A 85 -5.44 -0.20 13.93
CA ILE A 85 -6.57 0.69 14.17
C ILE A 85 -7.85 -0.15 14.12
N LEU A 86 -8.64 -0.12 15.19
CA LEU A 86 -9.90 -0.86 15.30
C LEU A 86 -11.11 0.06 15.05
N LEU A 87 -11.02 1.32 15.46
CA LEU A 87 -12.06 2.35 15.33
C LEU A 87 -11.53 3.58 14.59
N ARG A 88 -12.42 4.43 14.08
CA ARG A 88 -12.00 5.61 13.30
C ARG A 88 -11.23 6.62 14.15
N GLU A 89 -11.62 6.75 15.40
CA GLU A 89 -11.03 7.59 16.43
C GLU A 89 -9.55 7.20 16.64
N GLY A 90 -9.23 5.90 16.51
CA GLY A 90 -7.88 5.37 16.69
C GLY A 90 -6.85 5.81 15.64
N ARG A 91 -7.26 6.53 14.58
CA ARG A 91 -6.32 7.12 13.62
C ARG A 91 -5.38 8.15 14.25
N GLU A 92 -5.75 8.73 15.39
CA GLU A 92 -4.86 9.64 16.11
C GLU A 92 -3.59 8.95 16.62
N PHE A 93 -3.64 7.64 16.89
CA PHE A 93 -2.49 6.84 17.30
C PHE A 93 -1.55 6.48 16.15
N ALA A 94 -1.96 6.68 14.89
CA ALA A 94 -1.12 6.44 13.71
C ALA A 94 -0.19 7.63 13.41
N ARG A 95 0.43 8.18 14.48
CA ARG A 95 1.43 9.24 14.41
C ARG A 95 2.69 8.75 15.10
N ALA A 96 3.84 9.17 14.60
CA ALA A 96 5.11 8.95 15.28
C ALA A 96 5.18 9.89 16.50
N SER A 97 4.71 9.40 17.65
CA SER A 97 4.85 10.07 18.94
C SER A 97 5.47 9.12 19.95
N GLU A 98 6.54 9.57 20.60
CA GLU A 98 7.09 8.94 21.79
C GLU A 98 6.25 9.39 23.00
N PHE A 99 5.80 8.43 23.83
CA PHE A 99 4.94 8.65 25.00
C PHE A 99 5.71 8.40 26.29
#